data_AF-A0A8T4M409-F1
#
_entry.id   AF-A0A8T4M409-F1
#
_cell.length_a   1.000
_cell.length_b   1.000
_cell.length_c   1.000
_cell.angle_alpha   90.00
_cell.angle_beta   90.00
_cell.angle_gamma   90.00
#
_symmetry.space_group_name_H-M   'P 1'
#
loop_
_entity.id
_entity.type
_entity.pdbx_description
1 polymer ?
#
loop_
_entity_poly.entity_id
_entity_poly.type
_entity_poly.pdbx_seq_one_letter_code
_entity_poly.pdbx_strand_id
1 'polypeptide(L)'
;MSLTAALQFLVAGIGISGIFILIVHKFMAGLGVKNGRLILASLSFILQLFFAGFGLRVSEEKNLVDLGFMLTDAAFLLTYLLFTTALLLGQVKYYGTNK
;
A
#
# COMPACT_ATOMS: atom_id res chain seq x y z
N MET A 1 22.49 3.57 -11.02
CA MET A 1 22.19 2.11 -11.11
C MET A 1 21.55 1.88 -12.47
N SER A 2 21.88 0.81 -13.20
CA SER A 2 21.35 0.64 -14.55
C SER A 2 19.82 0.55 -14.53
N LEU A 3 19.14 1.16 -15.51
CA LEU A 3 17.68 1.15 -15.67
C LEU A 3 17.07 -0.26 -15.54
N THR A 4 17.81 -1.26 -16.00
CA THR A 4 17.46 -2.69 -15.89
C THR A 4 17.28 -3.17 -14.45
N ALA A 5 18.11 -2.72 -13.52
CA ALA A 5 18.04 -3.16 -12.13
C ALA A 5 16.91 -2.44 -11.37
N ALA A 6 16.59 -1.18 -11.71
CA ALA A 6 15.42 -0.48 -11.18
C ALA A 6 14.11 -1.16 -11.65
N LEU A 7 14.08 -1.58 -12.91
CA LEU A 7 12.95 -2.34 -13.47
C LEU A 7 12.79 -3.71 -12.80
N GLN A 8 13.89 -4.43 -12.57
CA GLN A 8 13.88 -5.70 -11.83
C GLN A 8 13.35 -5.53 -10.42
N PHE A 9 13.73 -4.46 -9.72
CA PHE A 9 13.21 -4.15 -8.40
C PHE A 9 11.70 -3.89 -8.42
N LEU A 10 11.23 -3.11 -9.40
CA LEU A 10 9.81 -2.80 -9.54
C LEU A 10 8.98 -4.06 -9.83
N VAL A 11 9.46 -4.94 -10.71
CA VAL A 11 8.83 -6.24 -11.02
C VAL A 11 8.82 -7.15 -9.79
N ALA A 12 9.93 -7.24 -9.06
CA ALA A 12 10.00 -8.02 -7.83
C ALA A 12 9.05 -7.47 -6.76
N GLY A 13 8.97 -6.15 -6.62
CA GLY A 13 8.05 -5.46 -5.71
C GLY A 13 6.58 -5.75 -6.03
N ILE A 14 6.20 -5.67 -7.31
CA ILE A 14 4.86 -6.05 -7.76
C ILE A 14 4.58 -7.52 -7.43
N GLY A 15 5.50 -8.43 -7.72
CA GLY A 15 5.36 -9.86 -7.41
C GLY A 15 5.14 -10.13 -5.92
N ILE A 16 5.99 -9.56 -5.05
CA ILE A 16 5.88 -9.68 -3.59
C ILE A 16 4.56 -9.09 -3.09
N SER A 17 4.17 -7.91 -3.61
CA SER A 17 2.90 -7.26 -3.24
C SER A 17 1.68 -8.12 -3.63
N GLY A 18 1.72 -8.80 -4.78
CA GLY A 18 0.68 -9.72 -5.21
C GLY A 18 0.52 -10.90 -4.27
N ILE A 19 1.63 -11.53 -3.87
CA ILE A 19 1.61 -12.64 -2.89
C ILE A 19 1.02 -12.16 -1.55
N PHE A 20 1.46 -11.01 -1.06
CA PHE A 20 0.94 -10.42 0.17
C PHE A 20 -0.58 -10.18 0.10
N ILE A 21 -1.08 -9.61 -1.01
CA ILE A 21 -2.51 -9.38 -1.23
C ILE A 21 -3.30 -10.68 -1.23
N LEU A 22 -2.78 -11.75 -1.84
CA LEU A 22 -3.43 -13.05 -1.83
C LEU A 22 -3.55 -13.63 -0.42
N ILE A 23 -2.50 -13.47 0.40
CA ILE A 23 -2.51 -13.90 1.80
C ILE A 23 -3.57 -13.12 2.58
N VAL A 24 -3.58 -11.79 2.49
CA VAL A 24 -4.57 -10.93 3.16
C VAL A 24 -5.98 -11.25 2.68
N HIS A 25 -6.17 -11.51 1.38
CA HIS A 25 -7.46 -11.90 0.83
C HIS A 25 -7.98 -13.20 1.46
N LYS A 26 -7.15 -14.24 1.53
CA LYS A 26 -7.54 -15.52 2.15
C LYS A 26 -7.88 -15.35 3.62
N PHE A 27 -7.10 -14.56 4.35
CA PHE A 27 -7.35 -14.26 5.75
C PHE A 27 -8.70 -13.55 5.96
N MET A 28 -8.97 -12.50 5.18
CA MET A 28 -10.25 -11.77 5.28
C MET A 28 -11.46 -12.58 4.82
N ALA A 29 -11.29 -13.46 3.83
CA ALA A 29 -12.33 -14.39 3.41
C ALA A 29 -12.67 -15.36 4.55
N GLY A 30 -11.66 -15.87 5.27
CA GLY A 30 -11.85 -16.70 6.47
C GLY A 30 -12.59 -15.97 7.61
N LEU A 31 -12.47 -14.64 7.69
CA LEU A 31 -13.17 -13.81 8.67
C LEU A 31 -14.56 -13.32 8.20
N GLY A 32 -15.00 -13.65 6.98
CA GLY A 32 -16.30 -13.23 6.44
C GLY A 32 -16.43 -11.71 6.18
N VAL A 33 -15.32 -11.03 5.86
CA VAL A 33 -15.32 -9.57 5.64
C VAL A 33 -16.03 -9.21 4.33
N LYS A 34 -17.24 -8.63 4.43
CA LYS A 34 -18.10 -8.28 3.28
C LYS A 34 -17.48 -7.28 2.29
N ASN A 35 -16.61 -6.38 2.75
CA ASN A 35 -15.98 -5.32 1.94
C ASN A 35 -14.49 -5.57 1.64
N GLY A 36 -14.03 -6.83 1.70
CA GLY A 36 -12.61 -7.15 1.54
C GLY A 36 -11.98 -6.64 0.25
N ARG A 37 -12.74 -6.54 -0.85
CA ARG A 37 -12.22 -6.03 -2.14
C ARG A 37 -11.72 -4.59 -2.05
N LEU A 38 -12.44 -3.71 -1.35
CA LEU A 38 -12.06 -2.30 -1.20
C LEU A 38 -10.79 -2.15 -0.36
N ILE A 39 -10.68 -2.94 0.71
CA ILE A 39 -9.50 -2.99 1.59
C ILE A 39 -8.28 -3.46 0.77
N LEU A 40 -8.42 -4.53 -0.01
CA LEU A 40 -7.34 -5.05 -0.84
C LEU A 40 -6.92 -4.08 -1.94
N ALA A 41 -7.88 -3.41 -2.58
CA ALA A 41 -7.58 -2.39 -3.59
C ALA A 41 -6.78 -1.22 -2.98
N SER A 42 -7.19 -0.75 -1.79
CA SER A 42 -6.50 0.34 -1.08
C SER A 42 -5.08 -0.05 -0.69
N LEU A 43 -4.89 -1.25 -0.13
CA LEU A 43 -3.57 -1.78 0.22
C LEU A 43 -2.69 -2.01 -1.02
N SER A 44 -3.28 -2.49 -2.12
CA SER A 44 -2.56 -2.68 -3.39
C SER A 44 -2.04 -1.37 -3.94
N PHE A 45 -2.89 -0.34 -3.96
CA PHE A 45 -2.53 0.98 -4.43
C PHE A 45 -1.36 1.55 -3.63
N ILE A 46 -1.42 1.48 -2.29
CA ILE A 46 -0.35 1.97 -1.41
C ILE A 46 0.98 1.23 -1.67
N LEU A 47 0.95 -0.10 -1.80
CA LEU A 47 2.15 -0.89 -2.06
C LEU A 47 2.77 -0.57 -3.43
N GLN A 48 1.94 -0.46 -4.46
CA GLN A 48 2.40 -0.08 -5.80
C GLN A 48 3.01 1.33 -5.80
N LEU A 49 2.38 2.28 -5.11
CA LEU A 49 2.89 3.64 -4.96
C LEU A 49 4.26 3.65 -4.26
N PHE A 50 4.40 2.86 -3.20
CA PHE A 50 5.67 2.69 -2.49
C PHE A 50 6.77 2.10 -3.39
N PHE A 51 6.50 1.00 -4.09
CA PHE A 51 7.49 0.37 -4.97
C PHE A 51 7.85 1.25 -6.17
N ALA A 52 6.89 1.98 -6.74
CA ALA A 52 7.14 2.97 -7.78
C ALA A 52 8.06 4.07 -7.27
N GLY A 53 7.73 4.68 -6.12
CA GLY A 53 8.55 5.73 -5.51
C GLY A 53 9.95 5.25 -5.16
N PHE A 54 10.07 4.06 -4.57
CA PHE A 54 11.38 3.46 -4.27
C PHE A 54 12.19 3.19 -5.53
N GLY A 55 11.57 2.68 -6.60
CA GLY A 55 12.23 2.49 -7.90
C GLY A 55 12.78 3.79 -8.47
N LEU A 56 12.05 4.90 -8.35
CA LEU A 56 12.50 6.21 -8.81
C LEU A 56 13.69 6.77 -8.01
N ARG A 57 13.78 6.47 -6.70
CA ARG A 57 14.91 6.88 -5.84
C ARG A 57 16.26 6.28 -6.27
N VAL A 58 16.22 5.24 -7.09
CA VAL A 58 17.41 4.54 -7.59
C VAL A 58 17.89 5.09 -8.95
N SER A 59 17.14 6.04 -9.51
CA SER A 59 17.52 6.77 -10.73
C SER A 59 18.75 7.66 -10.51
N GLU A 60 19.44 7.97 -11.60
CA GLU A 60 20.56 8.92 -11.62
C GLU A 60 20.07 10.37 -11.79
N GLU A 61 18.83 10.56 -12.26
CA GLU A 61 18.24 11.88 -12.41
C GLU A 61 17.67 12.40 -11.08
N LYS A 62 18.21 13.52 -10.60
CA LYS A 62 17.82 14.13 -9.32
C LYS A 62 16.31 14.39 -9.20
N ASN A 63 15.66 14.86 -10.27
CA ASN A 63 14.22 15.11 -10.27
C ASN A 63 13.40 13.84 -10.01
N LEU A 64 13.84 12.71 -10.59
CA LEU A 64 13.19 11.42 -10.37
C LEU A 64 13.42 10.93 -8.95
N VAL A 65 14.60 11.16 -8.39
CA VAL A 65 14.89 10.82 -6.99
C VAL A 65 13.98 11.60 -6.05
N ASP A 66 13.84 12.92 -6.23
CA ASP A 66 12.97 13.78 -5.42
C ASP A 66 11.49 13.34 -5.52
N LEU A 67 11.02 13.04 -6.74
CA LEU A 67 9.68 12.47 -6.94
C LEU A 67 9.54 11.11 -6.23
N GLY A 68 10.58 10.28 -6.26
CA GLY A 68 10.63 9.02 -5.55
C GLY A 68 10.50 9.18 -4.04
N PHE A 69 11.12 10.22 -3.45
CA PHE A 69 10.92 10.60 -2.05
C PHE A 69 9.47 11.01 -1.78
N MET A 70 8.89 11.88 -2.60
CA MET A 70 7.49 12.30 -2.42
C MET A 70 6.49 11.12 -2.49
N LEU A 71 6.66 10.19 -3.45
CA LEU A 71 5.74 9.06 -3.62
C LEU A 71 5.76 8.07 -2.45
N THR A 72 6.94 7.83 -1.90
CA THR A 72 7.12 6.92 -0.75
C THR A 72 6.62 7.55 0.55
N ASP A 73 6.83 8.86 0.74
CA ASP A 73 6.26 9.60 1.88
C ASP A 73 4.73 9.67 1.78
N ALA A 74 4.19 9.85 0.57
CA ALA A 74 2.75 9.77 0.33
C ALA A 74 2.20 8.37 0.63
N ALA A 75 2.88 7.30 0.22
CA ALA A 75 2.47 5.93 0.55
C ALA A 75 2.44 5.69 2.07
N PHE A 76 3.43 6.23 2.80
CA PHE A 76 3.46 6.16 4.26
C PHE A 76 2.28 6.92 4.88
N LEU A 77 2.03 8.16 4.45
CA LEU A 77 0.90 8.97 4.93
C LEU A 77 -0.45 8.28 4.66
N LEU A 78 -0.65 7.76 3.45
CA LEU A 78 -1.86 7.03 3.07
C LEU A 78 -2.08 5.79 3.95
N THR A 79 -1.01 5.09 4.31
CA THR A 79 -1.07 3.97 5.24
C THR A 79 -1.61 4.42 6.60
N TYR A 80 -1.05 5.50 7.16
CA TYR A 80 -1.53 6.06 8.43
C TYR A 80 -3.00 6.46 8.35
N LEU A 81 -3.40 7.20 7.31
CA LEU A 81 -4.78 7.62 7.13
C LEU A 81 -5.74 6.43 7.03
N LEU A 82 -5.35 5.35 6.32
CA LEU A 82 -6.15 4.14 6.20
C LEU A 82 -6.38 3.48 7.56
N PHE A 83 -5.32 3.28 8.34
CA PHE A 83 -5.41 2.67 9.67
C PHE A 83 -6.16 3.55 10.67
N THR A 84 -5.88 4.85 10.71
CA THR A 84 -6.60 5.80 11.58
C THR A 84 -8.09 5.80 11.24
N THR A 85 -8.44 5.86 9.95
CA THR A 85 -9.85 5.81 9.52
C THR A 85 -10.51 4.48 9.92
N ALA A 86 -9.81 3.35 9.73
CA ALA A 86 -10.33 2.05 10.13
C ALA A 86 -10.58 1.96 11.65
N LEU A 87 -9.68 2.50 12.47
CA LEU A 87 -9.83 2.56 13.92
C LEU A 87 -11.00 3.46 14.34
N LEU A 88 -11.09 4.66 13.77
CA LEU A 88 -12.18 5.59 14.04
C LEU A 88 -13.54 5.00 13.66
N LEU A 89 -13.66 4.38 12.47
CA LEU A 89 -14.88 3.69 12.06
C LEU A 89 -15.21 2.50 12.97
N GLY A 90 -14.21 1.75 13.41
CA GLY A 90 -14.36 0.67 14.38
C GLY A 90 -14.91 1.17 15.71
N GLN A 91 -14.38 2.29 16.22
CA GLN A 91 -14.85 2.93 17.45
C GLN A 91 -16.27 3.49 17.29
N VAL A 92 -16.56 4.19 16.20
CA VAL A 92 -17.90 4.71 15.92
C VAL A 92 -18.92 3.57 15.86
N LYS A 93 -18.59 2.44 15.23
CA LYS A 93 -19.47 1.26 15.22
C LYS A 93 -19.61 0.65 16.62
N TYR A 94 -18.54 0.52 17.40
CA TYR A 94 -18.63 -0.10 18.72
C TYR A 94 -19.38 0.77 19.74
N TYR A 95 -19.12 2.08 19.76
CA TYR A 95 -19.69 3.01 20.73
C TYR A 95 -21.00 3.65 20.28
N GLY A 96 -21.19 3.87 18.97
CA GLY A 96 -22.41 4.44 18.41
C GLY A 96 -23.61 3.48 18.42
N THR A 97 -23.36 2.16 18.50
CA THR A 97 -24.43 1.14 18.61
C THR A 97 -24.75 0.76 20.06
N ASN A 98 -24.01 1.29 21.04
CA ASN A 98 -24.24 1.09 22.48
C ASN A 98 -24.96 2.29 23.14
N LYS A 99 -25.71 3.07 22.35
CA LYS A 99 -26.69 4.06 22.81
C LYS A 99 -28.07 3.62 22.35
#